data_AF-A0A091H6C5-F1
#
_entry.id   AF-A0A091H6C5-F1
#
_cell.length_a   1.000
_cell.length_b   1.000
_cell.length_c   1.000
_cell.angle_alpha   90.00
_cell.angle_beta   90.00
_cell.angle_gamma   90.00
#
_symmetry.space_group_name_H-M   'P 1'
#
loop_
_entity.id
_entity.type
_entity.pdbx_description
1 polymer ?
#
loop_
_entity_poly.entity_id
_entity_poly.type
_entity_poly.pdbx_seq_one_letter_code
_entity_poly.pdbx_strand_id
1 'polypeptide(L)'
;AAAMESQELEELQQEVMEELGISMEELQELIDRELEKFEGVKQRKQQLEELEKCVRQKEEEVARVDRLFDDASRAIDKCELVVKDLYSKLGLQYRESSSEDEDSAAKTMEVIEILDEEDEEVMSVDVGSKHSSVSGGALQEAMAAMRKSAQNVQRFMDAVNRKASAQEAQKALAGSSLSSDGDLNVGMAILGKKRTKTWHKGTLIAIQTVG
;
A
#
# COMPACT_ATOMS: atom_id res chain seq x y z
N ALA A 1 25.61 32.26 24.21
CA ALA A 1 24.81 32.17 22.98
C ALA A 1 23.37 31.86 23.34
N ALA A 2 22.96 30.59 23.51
CA ALA A 2 21.56 30.23 23.81
C ALA A 2 20.95 30.88 25.08
N ALA A 3 21.71 31.01 26.16
CA ALA A 3 21.23 31.66 27.39
C ALA A 3 21.04 33.19 27.24
N MET A 4 21.79 33.81 26.31
CA MET A 4 21.72 35.24 26.04
C MET A 4 20.55 35.54 25.09
N GLU A 5 20.32 34.66 24.10
CA GLU A 5 19.14 34.72 23.22
C GLU A 5 17.81 34.51 23.97
N SER A 6 17.80 33.65 25.00
CA SER A 6 16.61 33.46 25.84
C SER A 6 16.27 34.70 26.68
N GLN A 7 17.29 35.39 27.18
CA GLN A 7 17.12 36.60 27.98
C GLN A 7 16.67 37.79 27.11
N GLU A 8 17.26 37.95 25.92
CA GLU A 8 16.84 38.95 24.94
C GLU A 8 15.38 38.73 24.48
N LEU A 9 14.94 37.48 24.38
CA LEU A 9 13.56 37.16 24.03
C LEU A 9 12.56 37.54 25.13
N GLU A 10 12.89 37.30 26.41
CA GLU A 10 12.06 37.69 27.55
C GLU A 10 11.97 39.22 27.70
N GLU A 11 13.08 39.93 27.51
CA GLU A 11 13.09 41.40 27.51
C GLU A 11 12.20 41.96 26.39
N LEU A 12 12.26 41.37 25.19
CA LEU A 12 11.39 41.74 24.07
C LEU A 12 9.91 41.42 24.35
N GLN A 13 9.60 40.28 24.97
CA GLN A 13 8.23 39.92 25.35
C GLN A 13 7.65 40.90 26.37
N GLN A 14 8.45 41.31 27.36
CA GLN A 14 8.08 42.30 28.36
C GLN A 14 7.85 43.68 27.74
N GLU A 15 8.73 44.11 26.82
CA GLU A 15 8.59 45.38 26.08
C GLU A 15 7.29 45.42 25.25
N VAL A 16 6.99 44.36 24.50
CA VAL A 16 5.76 44.25 23.71
C VAL A 16 4.50 44.29 24.58
N MET A 17 4.51 43.64 25.74
CA MET A 17 3.40 43.64 26.69
C MET A 17 3.16 45.04 27.27
N GLU A 18 4.24 45.75 27.64
CA GLU A 18 4.17 47.13 28.16
C GLU A 18 3.71 48.14 27.10
N GLU A 19 4.15 48.00 25.85
CA GLU A 19 3.77 48.90 24.75
C GLU A 19 2.32 48.72 24.30
N LEU A 20 1.84 47.48 24.14
CA LEU A 20 0.46 47.22 23.70
C LEU A 20 -0.55 47.31 24.84
N GLY A 21 -0.11 47.22 26.11
CA GLY A 21 -0.99 47.24 27.28
C GLY A 21 -1.97 46.08 27.36
N ILE A 22 -1.66 44.96 26.68
CA ILE A 22 -2.40 43.69 26.72
C ILE A 22 -1.45 42.59 27.19
N SER A 23 -2.00 41.55 27.80
CA SER A 23 -1.23 40.37 28.20
C SER A 23 -0.74 39.57 26.98
N MET A 24 0.30 38.76 27.18
CA MET A 24 0.82 37.86 26.15
C MET A 24 -0.23 36.86 25.68
N GLU A 25 -1.09 36.38 26.60
CA GLU A 25 -2.21 35.51 26.29
C GLU A 25 -3.24 36.20 25.38
N GLU A 26 -3.60 37.46 25.67
CA GLU A 26 -4.51 38.23 24.83
C GLU A 26 -3.94 38.48 23.43
N LEU A 27 -2.64 38.77 23.33
CA LEU A 27 -1.96 38.92 22.04
C LEU A 27 -1.97 37.60 21.25
N GLN A 28 -1.71 36.47 21.90
CA GLN A 28 -1.78 35.14 21.29
C GLN A 28 -3.19 34.84 20.79
N GLU A 29 -4.22 35.12 21.59
CA GLU A 29 -5.63 34.95 21.18
C GLU A 29 -6.01 35.86 20.01
N LEU A 30 -5.49 37.09 19.96
CA LEU A 30 -5.68 38.02 18.85
C LEU A 30 -5.05 37.49 17.56
N ILE A 31 -3.81 37.00 17.65
CA ILE A 31 -3.10 36.38 16.54
C ILE A 31 -3.87 35.14 16.06
N ASP A 32 -4.25 34.24 16.96
CA ASP A 32 -4.98 33.02 16.62
C ASP A 32 -6.34 33.34 15.98
N ARG A 33 -7.07 34.31 16.53
CA ARG A 33 -8.35 34.79 15.97
C ARG A 33 -8.19 35.40 14.58
N GLU A 34 -7.12 36.15 14.35
CA GLU A 34 -6.84 36.73 13.03
C GLU A 34 -6.39 35.64 12.05
N LEU A 35 -5.53 34.72 12.47
CA LEU A 35 -5.10 33.55 11.70
C LEU A 35 -6.30 32.67 11.30
N GLU A 36 -7.28 32.51 12.18
CA GLU A 36 -8.49 31.75 11.92
C GLU A 36 -9.42 32.42 10.90
N LYS A 37 -9.18 33.67 10.49
CA LYS A 37 -9.87 34.28 9.34
C LYS A 37 -9.26 33.86 8.00
N PHE A 38 -8.01 33.40 7.99
CA PHE A 38 -7.35 32.99 6.76
C PHE A 38 -7.82 31.61 6.34
N GLU A 39 -8.40 31.53 5.14
CA GLU A 39 -8.95 30.30 4.58
C GLU A 39 -7.92 29.16 4.48
N GLY A 40 -6.67 29.48 4.16
CA GLY A 40 -5.58 28.48 4.12
C GLY A 40 -5.26 27.87 5.50
N VAL A 41 -5.39 28.65 6.58
CA VAL A 41 -5.20 28.15 7.96
C VAL A 41 -6.35 27.23 8.33
N LYS A 42 -7.60 27.62 8.03
CA LYS A 42 -8.79 26.76 8.26
C LYS A 42 -8.69 25.44 7.52
N GLN A 43 -8.39 25.48 6.23
CA GLN A 43 -8.25 24.27 5.41
C GLN A 43 -7.16 23.35 5.95
N ARG A 44 -6.00 23.91 6.33
CA ARG A 44 -4.91 23.10 6.88
C ARG A 44 -5.25 22.51 8.26
N LYS A 45 -5.97 23.24 9.12
CA LYS A 45 -6.48 22.75 10.40
C LYS A 45 -7.47 21.59 10.19
N GLN A 46 -8.40 21.74 9.25
CA GLN A 46 -9.35 20.69 8.89
C GLN A 46 -8.66 19.44 8.33
N GLN A 47 -7.71 19.61 7.40
CA GLN A 47 -6.93 18.49 6.87
C GLN A 47 -6.15 17.76 7.97
N LEU A 48 -5.61 18.50 8.95
CA LEU A 48 -4.90 17.91 10.08
C LEU A 48 -5.86 17.09 10.96
N GLU A 49 -7.05 17.62 11.25
CA GLU A 49 -8.08 16.93 12.04
C GLU A 49 -8.59 15.65 11.35
N GLU A 50 -8.85 15.72 10.04
CA GLU A 50 -9.22 14.55 9.23
C GLU A 50 -8.10 13.50 9.22
N LEU A 51 -6.84 13.93 9.09
CA LEU A 51 -5.68 13.05 9.13
C LEU A 51 -5.50 12.42 10.51
N GLU A 52 -5.66 13.18 11.59
CA GLU A 52 -5.57 12.68 12.96
C GLU A 52 -6.62 11.58 13.22
N LYS A 53 -7.86 11.81 12.79
CA LYS A 53 -8.92 10.81 12.87
C LYS A 53 -8.60 9.55 12.06
N CYS A 54 -8.05 9.73 10.86
CA CYS A 54 -7.63 8.62 10.00
C CYS A 54 -6.50 7.79 10.64
N VAL A 55 -5.49 8.46 11.21
CA VAL A 55 -4.38 7.80 11.92
C VAL A 55 -4.91 7.01 13.12
N ARG A 56 -5.75 7.61 13.96
CA ARG A 56 -6.35 6.94 15.11
C ARG A 56 -7.11 5.67 14.72
N GLN A 57 -7.91 5.74 13.65
CA GLN A 57 -8.63 4.56 13.14
C GLN A 57 -7.66 3.46 12.65
N LYS A 58 -6.57 3.85 11.97
CA LYS A 58 -5.55 2.89 11.49
C LYS A 58 -4.80 2.22 12.63
N GLU A 59 -4.45 2.98 13.67
CA GLU A 59 -3.83 2.44 14.89
C GLU A 59 -4.75 1.44 15.59
N GLU A 60 -6.03 1.74 15.71
CA GLU A 60 -7.02 0.81 16.25
C GLU A 60 -7.15 -0.48 15.41
N GLU A 61 -7.07 -0.38 14.07
CA GLU A 61 -7.09 -1.54 13.18
C GLU A 61 -5.85 -2.41 13.32
N VAL A 62 -4.67 -1.79 13.37
CA VAL A 62 -3.40 -2.51 13.60
C VAL A 62 -3.48 -3.24 14.93
N ALA A 63 -3.91 -2.57 16.00
CA ALA A 63 -4.09 -3.20 17.30
C ALA A 63 -5.12 -4.34 17.31
N ARG A 64 -6.12 -4.34 16.41
CA ARG A 64 -7.05 -5.47 16.25
C ARG A 64 -6.39 -6.64 15.52
N VAL A 65 -5.66 -6.35 14.45
CA VAL A 65 -4.97 -7.36 13.64
C VAL A 65 -3.88 -8.05 14.45
N ASP A 66 -3.07 -7.29 15.22
CA ASP A 66 -2.04 -7.87 16.10
C ASP A 66 -2.65 -8.84 17.12
N ARG A 67 -3.79 -8.47 17.72
CA ARG A 67 -4.52 -9.36 18.63
C ARG A 67 -4.99 -10.64 17.93
N LEU A 68 -5.46 -10.56 16.68
CA LEU A 68 -5.86 -11.74 15.91
C LEU A 68 -4.66 -12.65 15.59
N PHE A 69 -3.50 -12.09 15.24
CA PHE A 69 -2.28 -12.86 15.02
C PHE A 69 -1.83 -13.57 16.28
N ASP A 70 -1.85 -12.88 17.41
CA ASP A 70 -1.54 -13.42 18.72
C ASP A 70 -2.49 -14.56 19.12
N ASP A 71 -3.80 -14.39 18.90
CA ASP A 71 -4.80 -15.41 19.17
C ASP A 71 -4.62 -16.64 18.27
N ALA A 72 -4.39 -16.43 16.97
CA ALA A 72 -4.16 -17.50 16.01
C ALA A 72 -2.90 -18.29 16.34
N SER A 73 -1.79 -17.60 16.65
CA SER A 73 -0.52 -18.23 17.05
C SER A 73 -0.71 -19.09 18.30
N ARG A 74 -1.35 -18.55 19.33
CA ARG A 74 -1.68 -19.32 20.55
C ARG A 74 -2.60 -20.52 20.28
N ALA A 75 -3.54 -20.40 19.35
CA ALA A 75 -4.44 -21.50 18.99
C ALA A 75 -3.68 -22.62 18.26
N ILE A 76 -2.77 -22.26 17.37
CA ILE A 76 -1.88 -23.19 16.67
C ILE A 76 -1.01 -23.93 17.69
N ASP A 77 -0.36 -23.22 18.61
CA ASP A 77 0.49 -23.84 19.65
C ASP A 77 -0.30 -24.84 20.51
N LYS A 78 -1.54 -24.49 20.88
CA LYS A 78 -2.42 -25.40 21.63
C LYS A 78 -2.80 -26.63 20.82
N CYS A 79 -3.14 -26.46 19.55
CA CYS A 79 -3.44 -27.57 18.66
C CYS A 79 -2.23 -28.50 18.54
N GLU A 80 -1.04 -27.92 18.35
CA GLU A 80 0.20 -28.65 18.25
C GLU A 80 0.48 -29.48 19.51
N LEU A 81 0.31 -28.90 20.70
CA LEU A 81 0.49 -29.63 21.96
C LEU A 81 -0.40 -30.87 22.05
N VAL A 82 -1.68 -30.76 21.63
CA VAL A 82 -2.61 -31.89 21.63
C VAL A 82 -2.16 -32.97 20.63
N VAL A 83 -1.66 -32.57 19.46
CA VAL A 83 -1.13 -33.51 18.47
C VAL A 83 0.14 -34.21 18.99
N LYS A 84 1.09 -33.46 19.58
CA LYS A 84 2.30 -34.01 20.21
C LYS A 84 1.96 -35.03 21.30
N ASP A 85 0.97 -34.75 22.14
CA ASP A 85 0.48 -35.67 23.18
C ASP A 85 -0.12 -36.94 22.59
N LEU A 86 -0.94 -36.84 21.53
CA LEU A 86 -1.51 -38.00 20.85
C LEU A 86 -0.43 -38.92 20.26
N TYR A 87 0.56 -38.35 19.57
CA TYR A 87 1.68 -39.11 19.00
C TYR A 87 2.45 -39.84 20.10
N SER A 88 2.74 -39.14 21.20
CA SER A 88 3.42 -39.71 22.37
C SER A 88 2.64 -40.90 22.96
N LYS A 89 1.31 -40.79 23.08
CA LYS A 89 0.44 -41.88 23.56
C LYS A 89 0.42 -43.10 22.63
N LEU A 90 0.62 -42.90 21.34
CA LEU A 90 0.73 -43.97 20.34
C LEU A 90 2.15 -44.53 20.21
N GLY A 91 3.12 -44.02 20.98
CA GLY A 91 4.53 -44.43 20.87
C GLY A 91 5.22 -43.91 19.60
N LEU A 92 4.66 -42.89 18.95
CA LEU A 92 5.20 -42.24 17.77
C LEU A 92 5.92 -40.94 18.15
N GLN A 93 6.92 -40.53 17.36
CA GLN A 93 7.57 -39.24 17.49
C GLN A 93 6.88 -38.21 16.59
N TYR A 94 6.48 -37.08 17.15
CA TYR A 94 5.98 -35.95 16.38
C TYR A 94 7.14 -35.26 15.64
N ARG A 95 6.96 -34.97 14.34
CA ARG A 95 7.92 -34.27 13.48
C ARG A 95 7.27 -32.99 12.96
N GLU A 96 7.92 -31.85 13.22
CA GLU A 96 7.59 -30.56 12.61
C GLU A 96 8.08 -30.59 11.16
N SER A 97 7.36 -31.32 10.29
CA SER A 97 7.80 -31.53 8.92
C SER A 97 7.71 -30.24 8.11
N SER A 98 8.86 -29.59 7.91
CA SER A 98 9.14 -28.82 6.68
C SER A 98 9.48 -29.83 5.58
N SER A 99 8.84 -29.74 4.41
CA SER A 99 8.91 -30.73 3.33
C SER A 99 10.24 -30.80 2.57
N GLU A 100 11.35 -30.30 3.14
CA GLU A 100 12.67 -30.23 2.50
C GLU A 100 13.73 -31.17 3.12
N ASP A 101 13.47 -31.82 4.27
CA ASP A 101 14.38 -32.82 4.86
C ASP A 101 13.99 -34.26 4.47
N GLU A 102 14.04 -34.53 3.18
CA GLU A 102 13.99 -35.89 2.60
C GLU A 102 15.40 -36.52 2.48
N ASP A 103 16.45 -35.95 3.09
CA ASP A 103 17.81 -36.54 3.01
C ASP A 103 18.10 -37.55 4.15
N SER A 104 17.11 -37.84 4.99
CA SER A 104 17.20 -38.86 6.05
C SER A 104 16.07 -39.90 6.03
N ALA A 105 15.15 -39.82 5.06
CA ALA A 105 14.08 -40.81 4.84
C ALA A 105 14.49 -41.94 3.87
N ALA A 106 15.76 -41.98 3.45
CA ALA A 106 16.31 -43.09 2.68
C ALA A 106 16.60 -44.37 3.51
N LYS A 107 16.03 -44.50 4.72
CA LYS A 107 16.21 -45.69 5.54
C LYS A 107 14.85 -46.39 5.77
N THR A 108 14.72 -47.49 5.04
CA THR A 108 13.71 -48.57 5.14
C THR A 108 12.29 -48.20 4.75
N MET A 109 12.07 -47.99 3.46
CA MET A 109 10.80 -48.35 2.82
C MET A 109 10.77 -49.89 2.71
N GLU A 110 9.91 -50.55 3.49
CA GLU A 110 9.70 -52.00 3.41
C GLU A 110 8.94 -52.30 2.11
N VAL A 111 9.69 -52.50 1.02
CA VAL A 111 9.16 -52.88 -0.30
C VAL A 111 8.97 -54.40 -0.30
N ILE A 112 7.72 -54.85 -0.43
CA ILE A 112 7.41 -56.25 -0.69
C ILE A 112 7.64 -56.49 -2.19
N GLU A 113 8.74 -57.14 -2.55
CA GLU A 113 8.96 -57.65 -3.91
C GLU A 113 7.97 -58.79 -4.17
N ILE A 114 6.97 -58.52 -5.01
CA ILE A 114 6.18 -59.56 -5.63
C ILE A 114 7.04 -60.10 -6.77
N LEU A 115 7.41 -61.38 -6.70
CA LEU A 115 8.12 -62.05 -7.79
C LEU A 115 7.18 -62.14 -8.99
N ASP A 116 7.57 -61.49 -10.08
CA ASP A 116 6.86 -61.55 -11.36
C ASP A 116 7.06 -62.93 -11.98
N GLU A 117 6.14 -63.86 -11.72
CA GLU A 117 5.99 -65.05 -12.55
C GLU A 117 5.15 -64.67 -13.78
N GLU A 118 5.87 -64.47 -14.88
CA GLU A 118 5.50 -64.60 -16.29
C GLU A 118 4.01 -64.42 -16.68
N ASP A 119 3.80 -63.35 -17.46
CA ASP A 119 2.99 -63.26 -18.69
C ASP A 119 1.74 -62.36 -18.73
N GLU A 120 1.78 -61.51 -19.76
CA GLU A 120 0.67 -61.05 -20.61
C GLU A 120 -0.36 -60.04 -20.06
N GLU A 121 -0.12 -58.75 -20.33
CA GLU A 121 -0.84 -58.00 -21.38
C GLU A 121 -0.59 -56.48 -21.23
N VAL A 122 0.10 -55.89 -22.21
CA VAL A 122 0.28 -54.43 -22.32
C VAL A 122 -1.08 -53.81 -22.65
N MET A 123 -1.78 -53.31 -21.64
CA MET A 123 -2.82 -52.29 -21.83
C MET A 123 -2.15 -50.92 -21.83
N SER A 124 -1.69 -50.51 -23.02
CA SER A 124 -1.46 -49.11 -23.35
C SER A 124 -2.80 -48.37 -23.25
N VAL A 125 -3.13 -47.86 -22.06
CA VAL A 125 -4.17 -46.84 -21.95
C VAL A 125 -3.51 -45.51 -22.26
N ASP A 126 -3.86 -44.98 -23.43
CA ASP A 126 -3.54 -43.65 -23.92
C ASP A 126 -4.15 -42.59 -22.97
N VAL A 127 -3.54 -42.41 -21.80
CA VAL A 127 -3.66 -41.20 -21.01
C VAL A 127 -2.63 -40.26 -21.59
N GLY A 128 -3.13 -39.30 -22.38
CA GLY A 128 -2.36 -38.30 -23.09
C GLY A 128 -1.24 -37.71 -22.24
N SER A 129 -0.05 -38.30 -22.42
CA SER A 129 1.21 -37.83 -21.91
C SER A 129 1.57 -36.56 -22.68
N LYS A 130 1.12 -35.41 -22.17
CA LYS A 130 1.78 -34.15 -22.48
C LYS A 130 3.01 -34.05 -21.58
N HIS A 131 4.08 -34.67 -22.08
CA HIS A 131 5.45 -34.35 -21.68
C HIS A 131 5.65 -32.82 -21.68
N SER A 132 6.06 -32.31 -20.53
CA SER A 132 7.06 -31.25 -20.34
C SER A 132 7.21 -30.20 -21.45
N SER A 133 6.69 -28.99 -21.20
CA SER A 133 7.40 -27.74 -21.51
C SER A 133 6.80 -26.51 -20.80
N VAL A 134 6.50 -26.62 -19.50
CA VAL A 134 6.32 -25.41 -18.67
C VAL A 134 7.70 -24.90 -18.27
N SER A 135 8.44 -24.31 -19.22
CA SER A 135 9.80 -23.79 -18.94
C SER A 135 10.26 -22.77 -20.00
N GLY A 136 9.40 -21.82 -20.38
CA GLY A 136 9.83 -20.74 -21.26
C GLY A 136 8.86 -19.58 -21.30
N GLY A 137 7.60 -19.86 -21.64
CA GLY A 137 6.56 -18.84 -21.80
C GLY A 137 6.28 -18.06 -20.51
N ALA A 138 5.98 -18.75 -19.42
CA ALA A 138 5.64 -18.12 -18.14
C ALA A 138 6.83 -17.34 -17.52
N LEU A 139 8.06 -17.86 -17.64
CA LEU A 139 9.27 -17.18 -17.18
C LEU A 139 9.54 -15.93 -18.02
N GLN A 140 9.43 -16.03 -19.35
CA GLN A 140 9.65 -14.92 -20.27
C GLN A 140 8.58 -13.84 -20.13
N GLU A 141 7.33 -14.23 -19.87
CA GLU A 141 6.22 -13.33 -19.59
C GLU A 141 6.38 -12.62 -18.24
N ALA A 142 6.80 -13.35 -17.19
CA ALA A 142 7.14 -12.76 -15.90
C ALA A 142 8.32 -11.77 -16.00
N MET A 143 9.36 -12.11 -16.78
CA MET A 143 10.49 -11.22 -17.04
C MET A 143 10.08 -9.98 -17.86
N ALA A 144 9.16 -10.13 -18.82
CA ALA A 144 8.62 -9.01 -19.58
C ALA A 144 7.75 -8.10 -18.71
N ALA A 145 6.93 -8.67 -17.83
CA ALA A 145 6.11 -7.94 -16.87
C ALA A 145 6.97 -7.15 -15.87
N MET A 146 8.03 -7.76 -15.33
CA MET A 146 8.98 -7.09 -14.44
C MET A 146 9.71 -5.92 -15.13
N ARG A 147 10.19 -6.10 -16.37
CA ARG A 147 10.80 -5.00 -17.13
C ARG A 147 9.80 -3.87 -17.40
N LYS A 148 8.55 -4.19 -17.71
CA LYS A 148 7.49 -3.20 -17.92
C LYS A 148 7.15 -2.45 -16.62
N SER A 149 7.14 -3.14 -15.49
CA SER A 149 6.96 -2.53 -14.17
C SER A 149 8.10 -1.56 -13.84
N ALA A 150 9.36 -1.97 -14.03
CA ALA A 150 10.53 -1.12 -13.82
C ALA A 150 10.49 0.15 -14.68
N GLN A 151 10.07 0.03 -15.95
CA GLN A 151 9.89 1.20 -16.83
C GLN A 151 8.75 2.12 -16.39
N ASN A 152 7.66 1.56 -15.86
CA ASN A 152 6.56 2.36 -15.33
C ASN A 152 6.97 3.13 -14.08
N VAL A 153 7.74 2.52 -13.18
CA VAL A 153 8.30 3.19 -12.00
C VAL A 153 9.25 4.31 -12.40
N GLN A 154 10.10 4.09 -13.40
CA GLN A 154 10.99 5.14 -13.92
C GLN A 154 10.20 6.31 -14.52
N ARG A 155 9.16 6.02 -15.32
CA ARG A 155 8.27 7.06 -15.90
C ARG A 155 7.51 7.82 -14.83
N PHE A 156 7.11 7.14 -13.76
CA PHE A 156 6.48 7.77 -12.61
C PHE A 156 7.45 8.71 -11.91
N MET A 157 8.68 8.27 -11.64
CA MET A 157 9.72 9.13 -11.07
C MET A 157 10.00 10.34 -11.96
N ASP A 158 10.11 10.17 -13.28
CA ASP A 158 10.31 11.28 -14.21
C ASP A 158 9.12 12.26 -14.22
N ALA A 159 7.88 11.75 -14.11
CA ALA A 159 6.68 12.59 -14.03
C ALA A 159 6.61 13.36 -12.71
N VAL A 160 6.99 12.73 -11.60
CA VAL A 160 7.08 13.36 -10.27
C VAL A 160 8.18 14.42 -10.27
N ASN A 161 9.36 14.12 -10.82
CA ASN A 161 10.47 15.06 -10.87
C ASN A 161 10.19 16.24 -11.82
N ARG A 162 9.49 16.01 -12.95
CA ARG A 162 8.98 17.11 -13.79
C ARG A 162 7.96 17.98 -13.06
N LYS A 163 7.11 17.40 -12.21
CA LYS A 163 6.16 18.17 -11.38
C LYS A 163 6.86 18.95 -10.27
N ALA A 164 7.92 18.38 -9.69
CA ALA A 164 8.77 19.05 -8.71
C ALA A 164 9.51 20.25 -9.33
N SER A 165 10.10 20.10 -10.53
CA SER A 165 10.71 21.22 -11.26
C SER A 165 9.68 22.21 -11.86
N ALA A 166 8.46 21.77 -12.17
CA ALA A 166 7.38 22.66 -12.60
C ALA A 166 6.76 23.47 -11.44
N GLN A 167 6.83 22.97 -10.21
CA GLN A 167 6.42 23.72 -9.02
C GLN A 167 7.32 24.93 -8.72
N GLU A 168 8.58 24.92 -9.15
CA GLU A 168 9.45 26.13 -9.09
C GLU A 168 9.11 27.15 -10.19
N ALA A 169 8.49 26.73 -11.31
CA ALA A 169 8.13 27.61 -12.42
C ALA A 169 6.68 28.13 -12.40
N GLN A 170 5.80 27.60 -11.53
CA GLN A 170 4.35 27.92 -11.51
C GLN A 170 3.88 28.81 -10.36
N LYS A 171 4.77 29.50 -9.63
CA LYS A 171 4.34 30.62 -8.74
C LYS A 171 3.88 31.86 -9.53
N ALA A 172 3.89 31.81 -10.86
CA ALA A 172 3.27 32.81 -11.72
C ALA A 172 2.19 32.14 -12.59
N LEU A 173 0.95 32.64 -12.44
CA LEU A 173 -0.26 32.38 -13.23
C LEU A 173 -1.15 31.20 -12.83
N ALA A 174 -2.20 31.61 -12.11
CA ALA A 174 -3.58 31.15 -12.19
C ALA A 174 -3.92 29.77 -11.59
N GLY A 175 -4.78 29.84 -10.56
CA GLY A 175 -5.33 28.70 -9.85
C GLY A 175 -5.98 27.68 -10.78
N SER A 176 -5.64 26.42 -10.57
CA SER A 176 -6.47 25.30 -11.00
C SER A 176 -6.92 24.56 -9.74
N SER A 177 -8.20 24.78 -9.44
CA SER A 177 -9.00 23.99 -8.51
C SER A 177 -8.81 22.51 -8.86
N LEU A 178 -8.38 21.70 -7.89
CA LEU A 178 -8.41 20.25 -7.99
C LEU A 178 -9.89 19.83 -7.95
N SER A 179 -10.50 19.75 -9.14
CA SER A 179 -11.85 19.21 -9.33
C SER A 179 -11.90 17.76 -8.85
N SER A 180 -12.95 17.41 -8.12
CA SER A 180 -13.27 16.05 -7.68
C SER A 180 -13.17 15.04 -8.83
N ASP A 181 -12.57 13.88 -8.52
CA ASP A 181 -12.31 12.74 -9.43
C ASP A 181 -13.61 12.07 -9.92
N GLY A 182 -14.39 12.80 -10.73
CA GLY A 182 -15.67 12.31 -11.26
C GLY A 182 -16.48 13.33 -12.05
N ASP A 183 -16.26 14.63 -11.87
CA ASP A 183 -17.00 15.66 -12.60
C ASP A 183 -16.32 16.02 -13.93
N LEU A 184 -17.09 15.99 -15.02
CA LEU A 184 -16.63 16.39 -16.35
C LEU A 184 -16.85 17.90 -16.54
N ASN A 185 -15.76 18.65 -16.62
CA ASN A 185 -15.78 20.11 -16.81
C ASN A 185 -15.52 20.50 -18.27
N VAL A 186 -16.24 21.53 -18.74
CA VAL A 186 -15.94 22.18 -20.03
C VAL A 186 -14.49 22.68 -20.03
N GLY A 187 -13.78 22.44 -21.12
CA GLY A 187 -12.35 22.71 -21.27
C GLY A 187 -11.44 21.51 -21.04
N MET A 188 -11.95 20.39 -20.51
CA MET A 188 -11.15 19.18 -20.31
C MET A 188 -10.77 18.52 -21.64
N ALA A 189 -9.54 18.01 -21.71
CA ALA A 189 -9.09 17.16 -22.82
C ALA A 189 -9.67 15.75 -22.65
N ILE A 190 -10.48 15.33 -23.62
CA ILE A 190 -11.20 14.06 -23.59
C ILE A 190 -10.91 13.23 -24.85
N LEU A 191 -11.14 11.92 -24.78
CA LEU A 191 -11.15 11.04 -25.95
C LEU A 191 -12.59 10.76 -26.36
N GLY A 192 -12.98 11.25 -27.54
CA GLY A 192 -14.29 10.99 -28.13
C GLY A 192 -14.20 9.93 -29.22
N LYS A 193 -15.18 9.02 -29.27
CA LYS A 193 -15.32 8.06 -30.37
C LYS A 193 -16.16 8.67 -31.49
N LYS A 194 -15.56 8.90 -32.66
CA LYS A 194 -16.31 9.35 -33.86
C LYS A 194 -17.05 8.16 -34.49
N ARG A 195 -17.96 8.41 -35.45
CA ARG A 195 -18.67 7.37 -36.23
C ARG A 195 -17.74 6.31 -36.85
N THR A 196 -16.46 6.63 -37.05
CA THR A 196 -15.42 5.75 -37.63
C THR A 196 -14.77 4.78 -36.62
N LYS A 197 -15.32 4.64 -35.42
CA LYS A 197 -14.88 3.72 -34.35
C LYS A 197 -13.42 3.89 -33.86
N THR A 198 -12.74 4.96 -34.25
CA THR A 198 -11.44 5.37 -33.70
C THR A 198 -11.64 6.42 -32.59
N TRP A 199 -10.80 6.35 -31.55
CA TRP A 199 -10.78 7.33 -30.46
C TRP A 199 -9.95 8.53 -30.90
N HIS A 200 -10.51 9.73 -30.73
CA HIS A 200 -9.85 10.98 -31.08
C HIS A 200 -9.77 11.89 -29.86
N LYS A 201 -8.61 12.53 -29.68
CA LYS A 201 -8.43 13.55 -28.65
C LYS A 201 -9.17 14.83 -29.07
N GLY A 202 -9.95 15.39 -28.16
CA GLY A 202 -10.67 16.64 -28.33
C GLY A 202 -10.84 17.38 -27.00
N THR A 203 -11.44 18.57 -27.05
CA THR A 203 -11.73 19.38 -25.87
C THR A 203 -13.24 19.39 -25.64
N LEU A 204 -13.68 19.15 -24.40
CA LEU A 204 -15.09 19.21 -24.03
C LEU A 204 -15.59 20.65 -24.09
N ILE A 205 -16.55 20.96 -24.96
CA ILE A 205 -17.03 22.34 -25.17
C ILE A 205 -18.38 22.63 -24.49
N ALA A 206 -19.22 21.61 -24.29
CA ALA A 206 -20.53 21.74 -23.65
C ALA A 206 -21.06 20.35 -23.27
N ILE A 207 -21.95 20.28 -22.26
CA ILE A 207 -22.75 19.11 -21.91
C ILE A 207 -24.22 19.52 -22.06
N GLN A 208 -24.95 18.83 -22.93
CA GLN A 208 -26.40 19.00 -23.07
C GLN A 208 -27.09 17.75 -22.55
N THR A 209 -27.95 17.92 -21.54
CA THR A 209 -28.85 16.87 -21.07
C THR A 209 -30.09 16.87 -21.95
N VAL A 210 -30.35 15.76 -22.64
CA VAL A 210 -31.64 15.53 -23.30
C VAL A 210 -32.56 14.85 -22.29
N GLY A 211 -33.71 15.48 -22.02
CA GLY A 211 -34.80 14.94 -21.20
C GLY A 211 -35.86 14.28 -22.05
#